data_AF-A0A2E7DMA6-F1
#
_entry.id   AF-A0A2E7DMA6-F1
#
_cell.length_a   1.000
_cell.length_b   1.000
_cell.length_c   1.000
_cell.angle_alpha   90.00
_cell.angle_beta   90.00
_cell.angle_gamma   90.00
#
_symmetry.space_group_name_H-M   'P 1'
#
loop_
_entity.id
_entity.type
_entity.pdbx_description
1 polymer ?
#
loop_
_entity_poly.entity_id
_entity_poly.type
_entity_poly.pdbx_seq_one_letter_code
_entity_poly.pdbx_strand_id
1 'polypeptide(L)'
;MIVDDSYENIPDARDGLNKKERVILYCLKAAQDEFLGKGVPTATLYGRVVEHIDMDQKEFQEILNRLVGLTRNSDGSMSYG
;
A
#
# COMPACT_ATOMS: atom_id res chain seq x y z
N MET A 1 1.24 13.23 -26.03
CA MET A 1 0.25 12.24 -25.59
C MET A 1 0.47 12.03 -24.11
N ILE A 2 -0.43 12.57 -23.28
CA ILE A 2 -0.48 12.19 -21.86
C ILE A 2 -1.03 10.76 -21.90
N VAL A 3 -0.19 9.77 -21.62
CA VAL A 3 -0.66 8.42 -21.38
C VAL A 3 -1.39 8.48 -20.05
N ASP A 4 -2.71 8.63 -20.11
CA ASP A 4 -3.57 8.33 -18.98
C ASP A 4 -3.31 6.85 -18.66
N ASP A 5 -2.50 6.61 -17.64
CA ASP A 5 -2.15 5.26 -17.21
C ASP A 5 -3.36 4.71 -16.47
N SER A 6 -4.41 4.39 -17.25
CA SER A 6 -5.67 3.80 -16.77
C SER A 6 -5.45 2.41 -16.13
N TYR A 7 -4.19 1.97 -16.00
CA TYR A 7 -3.76 0.76 -15.32
C TYR A 7 -3.22 1.00 -13.90
N GLU A 8 -2.99 2.25 -13.45
CA GLU A 8 -2.51 2.49 -12.08
C GLU A 8 -3.47 2.03 -10.98
N ASN A 9 -4.77 1.99 -11.31
CA ASN A 9 -5.84 1.57 -10.40
C ASN A 9 -6.34 0.15 -10.66
N ILE A 10 -5.80 -0.57 -11.65
CA ILE A 10 -6.22 -1.95 -11.91
C ILE A 10 -5.37 -2.87 -11.03
N PRO A 11 -5.99 -3.61 -10.09
CA PRO A 11 -5.26 -4.58 -9.29
C PRO A 11 -4.69 -5.67 -10.20
N ASP A 12 -3.41 -5.99 -10.03
CA ASP A 12 -2.77 -7.03 -10.83
C ASP A 12 -3.40 -8.39 -10.48
N ALA A 13 -3.76 -9.16 -11.51
CA ALA A 13 -4.48 -10.43 -11.34
C ALA A 13 -3.70 -11.47 -10.52
N ARG A 14 -2.40 -11.28 -10.30
CA ARG A 14 -1.55 -12.19 -9.53
C ARG A 14 -1.59 -11.96 -8.03
N ASP A 15 -1.65 -10.70 -7.60
CA ASP A 15 -1.51 -10.29 -6.20
C ASP A 15 -2.72 -9.49 -5.68
N GLY A 16 -3.62 -9.04 -6.56
CA GLY A 16 -4.75 -8.18 -6.20
C GLY A 16 -4.32 -6.79 -5.74
N LEU A 17 -3.05 -6.41 -5.97
CA LEU A 17 -2.45 -5.17 -5.51
C LEU A 17 -2.39 -4.14 -6.64
N ASN A 18 -2.70 -2.90 -6.30
CA ASN A 18 -2.44 -1.77 -7.17
C ASN A 18 -0.94 -1.41 -7.13
N LYS A 19 -0.47 -0.67 -8.15
CA LYS A 19 0.92 -0.23 -8.27
C LYS A 19 1.45 0.45 -6.99
N LYS A 20 0.63 1.30 -6.38
CA LYS A 20 0.92 2.01 -5.12
C LYS A 20 1.11 1.05 -3.93
N GLU A 21 0.25 0.04 -3.81
CA GLU A 21 0.30 -0.94 -2.73
C GLU A 21 1.54 -1.82 -2.83
N ARG A 22 1.89 -2.23 -4.06
CA ARG A 22 3.12 -2.96 -4.34
C ARG A 22 4.36 -2.17 -3.94
N VAL A 23 4.40 -0.88 -4.26
CA VAL A 23 5.52 0.01 -3.87
C VAL A 23 5.61 0.11 -2.34
N ILE A 24 4.48 0.28 -1.64
CA ILE A 24 4.46 0.33 -0.17
C ILE A 24 5.04 -0.95 0.43
N LEU A 25 4.63 -2.13 -0.05
CA LEU A 25 5.14 -3.41 0.43
C LEU A 25 6.63 -3.60 0.10
N TYR A 26 7.07 -3.15 -1.07
CA TYR A 26 8.47 -3.17 -1.45
C TYR A 26 9.33 -2.30 -0.51
N CYS A 27 8.91 -1.06 -0.26
CA CYS A 27 9.58 -0.15 0.66
C CYS A 27 9.56 -0.69 2.10
N LEU A 28 8.46 -1.31 2.52
CA LEU A 28 8.34 -1.95 3.82
C LEU A 28 9.33 -3.09 3.97
N LYS A 29 9.44 -3.96 2.96
CA LYS A 29 10.39 -5.07 2.97
C LYS A 29 11.84 -4.58 3.03
N ALA A 30 12.19 -3.59 2.20
CA ALA A 30 13.52 -2.98 2.21
C ALA A 30 13.85 -2.35 3.58
N ALA A 31 12.91 -1.61 4.16
CA ALA A 31 13.09 -1.05 5.49
C ALA A 31 13.19 -2.13 6.57
N GLN A 32 12.42 -3.22 6.51
CA GLN A 32 12.53 -4.31 7.50
C GLN A 32 13.91 -4.99 7.47
N ASP A 33 14.51 -5.17 6.29
CA ASP A 33 15.86 -5.71 6.16
C ASP A 33 16.90 -4.79 6.84
N GLU A 34 16.76 -3.46 6.68
CA GLU A 34 17.63 -2.48 7.35
C GLU A 34 17.40 -2.39 8.87
N PHE A 35 16.15 -2.55 9.31
CA PHE A 35 15.77 -2.52 10.72
C PHE A 35 15.94 -3.88 11.42
N LEU A 36 16.57 -4.87 10.77
CA LEU A 36 16.82 -6.22 11.31
C LEU A 36 15.54 -6.90 11.83
N GLY A 37 14.43 -6.75 11.10
CA GLY A 37 13.14 -7.34 11.46
C GLY A 37 12.42 -6.64 12.62
N LYS A 38 12.87 -5.45 13.04
CA LYS A 38 12.10 -4.61 13.98
C LYS A 38 10.99 -3.86 13.24
N GLY A 39 9.96 -3.45 13.99
CA GLY A 39 8.87 -2.64 13.47
C GLY A 39 9.39 -1.34 12.86
N VAL A 40 9.12 -1.13 11.57
CA VAL A 40 9.47 0.09 10.84
C VAL A 40 8.49 1.20 11.20
N PRO A 41 8.94 2.38 11.65
CA PRO A 41 8.05 3.51 11.90
C PRO A 41 7.32 3.95 10.62
N THR A 42 6.01 4.19 10.73
CA THR A 42 5.16 4.59 9.59
C THR A 42 5.67 5.85 8.87
N ALA A 43 6.25 6.80 9.60
CA ALA A 43 6.85 8.00 9.02
C ALA A 43 8.07 7.70 8.14
N THR A 44 8.91 6.74 8.56
CA THR A 44 10.07 6.28 7.78
C THR A 44 9.62 5.55 6.52
N LEU A 45 8.58 4.72 6.62
CA LEU A 45 7.99 4.06 5.46
C LEU A 45 7.43 5.09 4.48
N TYR A 46 6.65 6.06 4.97
CA TYR A 46 6.09 7.12 4.14
C TYR A 46 7.17 7.90 3.39
N GLY A 47 8.24 8.31 4.08
CA GLY A 47 9.37 9.00 3.47
C GLY A 47 9.98 8.23 2.30
N ARG A 48 10.13 6.91 2.43
CA ARG A 48 10.64 6.06 1.34
C ARG A 48 9.66 5.91 0.19
N VAL A 49 8.36 5.81 0.50
CA VAL A 49 7.34 5.66 -0.55
C VAL A 49 7.28 6.92 -1.42
N VAL A 50 7.32 8.11 -0.82
CA VAL A 50 7.30 9.37 -1.60
C VAL A 50 8.56 9.60 -2.44
N GLU A 51 9.69 8.96 -2.11
CA GLU A 51 10.89 8.95 -2.96
C GLU A 51 10.70 8.09 -4.23
N HIS A 52 9.79 7.12 -4.21
CA HIS A 52 9.52 6.21 -5.33
C HIS A 52 8.30 6.61 -6.17
N ILE A 53 7.28 7.23 -5.55
CA ILE A 53 6.03 7.61 -6.21
C ILE A 53 5.43 8.85 -5.56
N ASP A 54 4.88 9.74 -6.38
CA ASP A 54 4.03 10.85 -5.89
C ASP A 54 2.78 10.28 -5.22
N MET A 55 2.70 10.44 -3.90
CA MET A 55 1.60 9.96 -3.07
C MET A 55 1.34 10.93 -1.93
N ASP A 56 0.07 11.23 -1.70
CA ASP A 56 -0.35 12.07 -0.57
C ASP A 56 -0.35 11.25 0.73
N GLN A 57 -0.13 11.93 1.87
CA GLN A 57 -0.13 11.28 3.18
C GLN A 57 -1.47 10.59 3.48
N LYS A 58 -2.59 11.19 3.05
CA LYS A 58 -3.91 10.61 3.26
C LYS A 58 -4.09 9.31 2.48
N GLU A 59 -3.69 9.31 1.21
CA GLU A 59 -3.76 8.14 0.34
C GLU A 59 -2.89 7.00 0.87
N PHE A 60 -1.67 7.32 1.33
CA PHE A 60 -0.80 6.34 1.97
C PHE A 60 -1.45 5.72 3.21
N GLN A 61 -2.07 6.52 4.07
CA GLN A 61 -2.77 6.00 5.25
C GLN A 61 -3.97 5.13 4.88
N GLU A 62 -4.76 5.49 3.86
CA GLU A 62 -5.89 4.68 3.38
C GLU A 62 -5.41 3.31 2.86
N ILE A 63 -4.35 3.29 2.05
CA ILE A 63 -3.76 2.05 1.54
C ILE A 63 -3.17 1.21 2.66
N LEU A 64 -2.41 1.83 3.58
CA LEU A 64 -1.82 1.11 4.71
C LEU A 64 -2.91 0.50 5.61
N ASN A 65 -4.00 1.23 5.84
CA ASN A 65 -5.14 0.76 6.62
C ASN A 65 -5.87 -0.42 5.95
N ARG A 66 -5.91 -0.44 4.60
CA ARG A 66 -6.38 -1.58 3.80
C ARG A 66 -5.44 -2.78 3.94
N LEU A 67 -4.13 -2.58 3.79
CA LEU A 67 -3.11 -3.65 3.85
C LEU A 67 -2.99 -4.32 5.22
N VAL A 68 -3.11 -3.55 6.31
CA VAL A 68 -3.04 -4.08 7.68
C VAL A 68 -4.38 -4.71 8.12
N GLY A 69 -5.44 -4.62 7.30
CA GLY A 69 -6.75 -5.19 7.61
C GLY A 69 -7.49 -4.47 8.75
N LEU A 70 -7.07 -3.24 9.09
CA LEU A 70 -7.73 -2.40 10.09
C LEU A 70 -9.07 -1.84 9.57
N THR A 71 -9.29 -1.86 8.25
CA THR A 71 -10.62 -1.77 7.66
C THR A 71 -11.09 -3.19 7.35
N ARG A 72 -12.03 -3.70 8.14
CA ARG A 72 -12.74 -4.96 7.85
C ARG A 72 -13.16 -5.00 6.38
N ASN A 73 -12.77 -6.09 5.73
CA ASN A 73 -13.23 -6.63 4.44
C ASN A 73 -14.43 -5.86 3.87
N SER A 74 -14.19 -5.07 2.83
CA SER A 74 -15.26 -4.46 2.03
C SER A 74 -15.95 -5.47 1.10
N ASP A 75 -15.64 -6.77 1.23
CA ASP A 75 -16.19 -7.85 0.42
C ASP A 75 -17.68 -8.16 0.70
N GLY A 76 -18.37 -7.29 1.44
CA GLY A 76 -19.85 -7.29 1.51
C GLY A 76 -20.48 -8.54 2.14
N SER A 77 -19.70 -9.44 2.76
CA SER A 77 -20.26 -10.59 3.45
C SER A 77 -20.83 -10.17 4.81
N MET A 78 -22.08 -9.69 4.77
CA MET A 78 -22.95 -9.52 5.93
C MET A 78 -23.13 -10.89 6.61
N SER A 79 -22.45 -11.11 7.73
CA SER A 79 -22.72 -12.27 8.58
C SER A 79 -23.96 -11.96 9.41
N TYR A 80 -25.11 -12.53 9.04
CA TYR A 80 -26.27 -12.59 9.94
C TYR A 80 -25.92 -13.55 11.08
N GLY A 81 -25.62 -12.98 12.25
CA GLY A 81 -25.68 -13.66 13.53
C GLY A 81 -27.00 -13.32 14.22
#